data_AF-A0A936NIF4-F1
#
_entry.id   AF-A0A936NIF4-F1
#
_cell.length_a   1.000
_cell.length_b   1.000
_cell.length_c   1.000
_cell.angle_alpha   90.00
_cell.angle_beta   90.00
_cell.angle_gamma   90.00
#
_symmetry.space_group_name_H-M   'P 1'
#
loop_
_entity.id
_entity.type
_entity.pdbx_description
1 polymer ?
#
loop_
_entity_poly.entity_id
_entity_poly.type
_entity_poly.pdbx_seq_one_letter_code
_entity_poly.pdbx_strand_id
1 'polypeptide(L)'
;MRIRSLLLGLGFCLALGLCHNLALAYREYFTPEQRTQLEHIQTIMVHVLALTDQGEAQGTALADVVAQRLGEVGYATVRDPALPHDVVVRVKCEQRKTWEGTTATGGDADLPDSPSRLWKGPACQLTYLLGGMKIKWQKEVRTEFEDAVAAAQAAQAADPGLYALAKLQDALGKYEFPLLLAAEWGHVDRLLKILDSPDTSQARKIKIMSLLGDMQADEALPKLKDALKDRDLAKQALVAMGNLGREGIPLLIDMMNTAPQLEVQAAAAKGLGQIGGIAGDASVVLPLLAKLQDPKTDWAVLTEVAWALGKIPDKRSIQPLYDLDRKLQAIRDPDNLTLKKLKEAVFWAIKQCDTWDQYS
;
A
#
# COMPACT_ATOMS: atom_id res chain seq x y z
N MET A 1 -42.51 -59.14 15.43
CA MET A 1 -41.46 -59.02 14.39
C MET A 1 -41.82 -57.86 13.49
N ARG A 2 -41.19 -56.71 13.69
CA ARG A 2 -41.56 -55.43 13.06
C ARG A 2 -40.69 -55.18 11.82
N ILE A 3 -41.39 -54.89 10.73
CA ILE A 3 -40.89 -54.49 9.41
C ILE A 3 -40.04 -53.22 9.57
N ARG A 4 -38.80 -53.24 9.04
CA ARG A 4 -37.88 -52.10 9.07
C ARG A 4 -38.29 -51.07 8.03
N SER A 5 -38.61 -49.87 8.51
CA SER A 5 -38.84 -48.66 7.73
C SER A 5 -37.57 -48.26 6.95
N LEU A 6 -37.69 -48.13 5.63
CA LEU A 6 -36.77 -47.33 4.81
C LEU A 6 -37.08 -45.86 5.05
N LEU A 7 -36.12 -45.12 5.61
CA LEU A 7 -36.14 -43.66 5.70
C LEU A 7 -35.13 -43.09 4.69
N LEU A 8 -35.64 -42.19 3.86
CA LEU A 8 -34.93 -41.36 2.90
C LEU A 8 -33.75 -40.64 3.57
N GLY A 9 -32.62 -40.62 2.87
CA GLY A 9 -31.56 -39.64 3.06
C GLY A 9 -31.13 -39.09 1.71
N LEU A 10 -31.79 -38.03 1.23
CA LEU A 10 -31.29 -37.21 0.13
C LEU A 10 -29.97 -36.59 0.61
N GLY A 11 -28.85 -37.00 0.01
CA GLY A 11 -27.56 -36.35 0.18
C GLY A 11 -27.58 -34.99 -0.53
N PHE A 12 -27.84 -33.93 0.24
CA PHE A 12 -27.68 -32.55 -0.22
C PHE A 12 -26.18 -32.21 -0.21
N CYS A 13 -25.50 -32.42 -1.35
CA CYS A 13 -24.14 -31.91 -1.57
C CYS A 13 -24.19 -30.38 -1.62
N LEU A 14 -24.04 -29.73 -0.47
CA LEU A 14 -23.62 -28.34 -0.37
C LEU A 14 -22.19 -28.24 -0.90
N ALA A 15 -22.05 -27.98 -2.20
CA ALA A 15 -20.84 -27.42 -2.76
C ALA A 15 -20.67 -26.00 -2.19
N LEU A 16 -20.05 -25.92 -1.02
CA LEU A 16 -19.45 -24.68 -0.54
C LEU A 16 -18.28 -24.36 -1.47
N GLY A 17 -18.60 -23.67 -2.57
CA GLY A 17 -17.62 -22.93 -3.35
C GLY A 17 -17.01 -21.87 -2.45
N LEU A 18 -15.92 -22.23 -1.78
CA LEU A 18 -15.06 -21.30 -1.06
C LEU A 18 -14.40 -20.38 -2.10
N CYS A 19 -15.08 -19.29 -2.44
CA CYS A 19 -14.46 -18.13 -3.08
C CYS A 19 -13.40 -17.57 -2.12
N HIS A 20 -12.18 -18.11 -2.18
CA HIS A 20 -11.01 -17.51 -1.56
C HIS A 20 -10.56 -16.34 -2.43
N ASN A 21 -11.12 -15.16 -2.17
CA ASN A 21 -10.58 -13.89 -2.64
C ASN A 21 -10.63 -12.88 -1.48
N LEU A 22 -9.73 -13.04 -0.52
CA LEU A 22 -9.53 -12.08 0.58
C LEU A 22 -9.00 -10.71 0.11
N ALA A 23 -8.59 -10.59 -1.17
CA ALA A 23 -8.23 -9.32 -1.81
C ALA A 23 -9.44 -8.37 -2.03
N LEU A 24 -10.68 -8.83 -1.81
CA LEU A 24 -11.90 -8.05 -2.07
C LEU A 24 -12.27 -7.03 -0.98
N ALA A 25 -11.71 -7.12 0.23
CA ALA A 25 -12.22 -6.34 1.37
C ALA A 25 -12.18 -4.81 1.19
N TYR A 26 -11.34 -4.30 0.28
CA TYR A 26 -11.26 -2.85 -0.02
C TYR A 26 -12.09 -2.43 -1.26
N ARG A 27 -12.57 -3.37 -2.08
CA ARG A 27 -13.22 -3.12 -3.40
C ARG A 27 -14.65 -3.65 -3.53
N GLU A 28 -15.33 -3.97 -2.42
CA GLU A 28 -16.75 -4.41 -2.45
C GLU A 28 -17.76 -3.34 -2.92
N TYR A 29 -17.31 -2.12 -3.26
CA TYR A 29 -18.20 -1.05 -3.71
C TYR A 29 -18.44 -0.99 -5.23
N PHE A 30 -17.63 -1.69 -6.05
CA PHE A 30 -17.77 -1.68 -7.51
C PHE A 30 -18.45 -2.94 -8.06
N THR A 31 -19.36 -2.76 -9.03
CA THR A 31 -19.87 -3.90 -9.80
C THR A 31 -18.76 -4.53 -10.65
N PRO A 32 -18.90 -5.80 -11.08
CA PRO A 32 -17.95 -6.42 -12.00
C PRO A 32 -17.73 -5.59 -13.28
N GLU A 33 -18.80 -5.02 -13.83
CA GLU A 33 -18.74 -4.19 -15.04
C GLU A 33 -17.92 -2.91 -14.79
N GLN A 34 -18.11 -2.27 -13.65
CA GLN A 34 -17.33 -1.08 -13.27
C GLN A 34 -15.85 -1.42 -13.09
N ARG A 35 -15.53 -2.58 -12.51
CA ARG A 35 -14.14 -3.03 -12.40
C ARG A 35 -13.48 -3.20 -13.76
N THR A 36 -14.18 -3.86 -14.69
CA THR A 36 -13.70 -3.97 -16.07
C THR A 36 -13.54 -2.60 -16.73
N GLN A 37 -14.46 -1.65 -16.51
CA GLN A 37 -14.30 -0.29 -17.03
C GLN A 37 -13.04 0.39 -16.50
N LEU A 38 -12.76 0.27 -15.20
CA LEU A 38 -11.57 0.86 -14.59
C LEU A 38 -10.28 0.31 -15.19
N GLU A 39 -10.18 -1.00 -15.35
CA GLU A 39 -9.01 -1.69 -15.91
C GLU A 39 -8.68 -1.27 -17.36
N HIS A 40 -9.67 -0.75 -18.09
CA HIS A 40 -9.54 -0.34 -19.48
C HIS A 40 -9.40 1.17 -19.66
N ILE A 41 -9.29 1.97 -18.59
CA ILE A 41 -9.15 3.43 -18.71
C ILE A 41 -7.88 3.77 -19.49
N GLN A 42 -8.06 4.46 -20.62
CA GLN A 42 -6.99 5.00 -21.46
C GLN A 42 -7.08 6.52 -21.63
N THR A 43 -8.30 7.05 -21.75
CA THR A 43 -8.57 8.46 -22.01
C THR A 43 -9.28 9.10 -20.83
N ILE A 44 -8.65 10.12 -20.26
CA ILE A 44 -9.13 10.84 -19.08
C ILE A 44 -9.62 12.23 -19.49
N MET A 45 -10.86 12.56 -19.18
CA MET A 45 -11.31 13.94 -19.22
C MET A 45 -10.82 14.67 -17.97
N VAL A 46 -10.05 15.75 -18.15
CA VAL A 46 -9.54 16.59 -17.07
C VAL A 46 -10.47 17.78 -16.88
N HIS A 47 -11.13 17.85 -15.72
CA HIS A 47 -12.01 18.94 -15.35
C HIS A 47 -11.44 19.71 -14.16
N VAL A 48 -11.02 20.96 -14.37
CA VAL A 48 -10.45 21.81 -13.32
C VAL A 48 -11.41 22.94 -12.97
N LEU A 49 -11.59 23.17 -11.66
CA LEU A 49 -12.27 24.34 -11.12
C LEU A 49 -11.29 25.10 -10.22
N ALA A 50 -11.02 26.38 -10.53
CA ALA A 50 -10.12 27.22 -9.75
C ALA A 50 -10.91 28.36 -9.08
N LEU A 51 -10.84 28.47 -7.76
CA LEU A 51 -11.58 29.46 -6.97
C LEU A 51 -10.64 30.32 -6.13
N THR A 52 -10.90 31.61 -6.14
CA THR A 52 -10.25 32.62 -5.29
C THR A 52 -11.30 33.36 -4.47
N ASP A 53 -10.86 34.21 -3.54
CA ASP A 53 -11.77 35.10 -2.80
C ASP A 53 -12.54 36.06 -3.73
N GLN A 54 -12.04 36.30 -4.95
CA GLN A 54 -12.70 37.14 -5.97
C GLN A 54 -13.65 36.35 -6.90
N GLY A 55 -13.83 35.05 -6.64
CA GLY A 55 -14.65 34.16 -7.46
C GLY A 55 -13.82 33.19 -8.32
N GLU A 56 -14.43 32.70 -9.40
CA GLU A 56 -13.80 31.75 -10.32
C GLU A 56 -12.62 32.40 -11.06
N ALA A 57 -11.48 31.72 -11.05
CA ALA A 57 -10.26 32.13 -11.72
C ALA A 57 -9.93 31.20 -12.91
N GLN A 58 -9.00 31.62 -13.77
CA GLN A 58 -8.57 30.78 -14.89
C GLN A 58 -7.81 29.54 -14.39
N GLY A 59 -8.36 28.36 -14.67
CA GLY A 59 -7.77 27.07 -14.31
C GLY A 59 -6.90 26.41 -15.38
N THR A 60 -6.55 27.11 -16.46
CA THR A 60 -5.85 26.53 -17.63
C THR A 60 -4.49 25.95 -17.26
N ALA A 61 -3.66 26.70 -16.54
CA ALA A 61 -2.32 26.23 -16.13
C ALA A 61 -2.38 25.02 -15.18
N LEU A 62 -3.39 24.97 -14.29
CA LEU A 62 -3.66 23.80 -13.45
C LEU A 62 -4.08 22.59 -14.31
N ALA A 63 -4.96 22.80 -15.30
CA ALA A 63 -5.37 21.76 -16.24
C ALA A 63 -4.21 21.27 -17.12
N ASP A 64 -3.28 22.14 -17.50
CA ASP A 64 -2.06 21.79 -18.24
C ASP A 64 -1.17 20.86 -17.40
N VAL A 65 -0.90 21.22 -16.15
CA VAL A 65 -0.10 20.38 -15.25
C VAL A 65 -0.78 19.03 -15.01
N VAL A 66 -2.08 19.00 -14.73
CA VAL A 66 -2.80 17.74 -14.50
C VAL A 66 -2.76 16.84 -15.75
N ALA A 67 -3.01 17.42 -16.92
CA ALA A 67 -2.98 16.69 -18.20
C ALA A 67 -1.58 16.15 -18.51
N GLN A 68 -0.54 16.97 -18.35
CA GLN A 68 0.85 16.56 -18.53
C GLN A 68 1.22 15.40 -17.61
N ARG A 69 0.92 15.51 -16.31
CA ARG A 69 1.26 14.51 -15.29
C ARG A 69 0.55 13.17 -15.52
N LEU A 70 -0.69 13.18 -16.00
CA LEU A 70 -1.39 11.98 -16.45
C LEU A 70 -0.76 11.38 -17.72
N GLY A 71 -0.33 12.23 -18.65
CA GLY A 71 0.39 11.83 -19.86
C GLY A 71 1.75 11.17 -19.58
N GLU A 72 2.48 11.62 -18.56
CA GLU A 72 3.75 10.99 -18.11
C GLU A 72 3.56 9.53 -17.66
N VAL A 73 2.35 9.18 -17.20
CA VAL A 73 1.96 7.82 -16.83
C VAL A 73 1.30 7.08 -18.00
N GLY A 74 1.17 7.75 -19.15
CA GLY A 74 0.75 7.20 -20.44
C GLY A 74 -0.75 7.25 -20.70
N TYR A 75 -1.51 8.09 -19.99
CA TYR A 75 -2.92 8.30 -20.28
C TYR A 75 -3.09 9.36 -21.38
N ALA A 76 -4.04 9.16 -22.28
CA ALA A 76 -4.53 10.23 -23.13
C ALA A 76 -5.40 11.17 -22.29
N THR A 77 -5.37 12.47 -22.58
CA THR A 77 -6.17 13.46 -21.84
C THR A 77 -6.97 14.34 -22.79
N VAL A 78 -8.21 14.62 -22.41
CA VAL A 78 -9.10 15.54 -23.12
C VAL A 78 -9.67 16.57 -22.14
N ARG A 79 -10.10 17.72 -22.66
CA ARG A 79 -10.75 18.78 -21.85
C ARG A 79 -12.19 19.04 -22.25
N ASP A 80 -12.52 18.75 -23.50
CA ASP A 80 -13.86 18.93 -24.03
C ASP A 80 -14.73 17.75 -23.60
N PRO A 81 -15.83 17.97 -22.85
CA PRO A 81 -16.76 16.91 -22.46
C PRO A 81 -17.43 16.20 -23.65
N ALA A 82 -17.45 16.81 -24.84
CA ALA A 82 -18.00 16.22 -26.04
C ALA A 82 -17.07 15.16 -26.67
N LEU A 83 -15.78 15.15 -26.32
CA LEU A 83 -14.84 14.16 -26.83
C LEU A 83 -14.97 12.83 -26.05
N PRO A 84 -14.79 11.67 -26.71
CA PRO A 84 -14.82 10.37 -26.05
C PRO A 84 -13.78 10.28 -24.91
N HIS A 85 -14.21 9.78 -23.76
CA HIS A 85 -13.38 9.57 -22.57
C HIS A 85 -13.96 8.45 -21.70
N ASP A 86 -13.09 7.80 -20.92
CA ASP A 86 -13.47 6.66 -20.07
C ASP A 86 -13.86 7.10 -18.65
N VAL A 87 -13.18 8.15 -18.16
CA VAL A 87 -13.32 8.66 -16.79
C VAL A 87 -13.15 10.17 -16.76
N VAL A 88 -13.81 10.84 -15.81
CA VAL A 88 -13.58 12.28 -15.55
C VAL A 88 -12.78 12.43 -14.28
N VAL A 89 -11.56 12.97 -14.36
CA VAL A 89 -10.78 13.38 -13.19
C VAL A 89 -11.09 14.85 -12.91
N ARG A 90 -11.62 15.12 -11.72
CA ARG A 90 -11.98 16.47 -11.26
C ARG A 90 -10.95 16.98 -10.28
N VAL A 91 -10.41 18.16 -10.55
CA VAL A 91 -9.46 18.85 -9.66
C VAL A 91 -10.03 20.21 -9.30
N LYS A 92 -10.47 20.37 -8.05
CA LYS A 92 -10.98 21.63 -7.53
C LYS A 92 -9.91 22.29 -6.68
N CYS A 93 -9.33 23.39 -7.15
CA CYS A 93 -8.31 24.15 -6.45
C CYS A 93 -8.89 25.46 -5.91
N GLU A 94 -8.73 25.71 -4.62
CA GLU A 94 -9.31 26.87 -3.94
C GLU A 94 -8.22 27.62 -3.18
N GLN A 95 -8.24 28.96 -3.20
CA GLN A 95 -7.41 29.80 -2.32
C GLN A 95 -7.74 29.57 -0.84
N ARG A 96 -9.02 29.33 -0.53
CA ARG A 96 -9.49 28.95 0.79
C ARG A 96 -10.36 27.73 0.68
N LYS A 97 -9.88 26.61 1.18
CA LYS A 97 -10.61 25.35 1.12
C LYS A 97 -11.97 25.47 1.82
N THR A 98 -13.04 25.21 1.06
CA THR A 98 -14.37 24.97 1.62
C THR A 98 -14.55 23.46 1.85
N TRP A 99 -14.94 23.06 3.06
CA TRP A 99 -15.06 21.64 3.39
C TRP A 99 -16.25 21.01 2.67
N GLU A 100 -15.99 20.05 1.77
CA GLU A 100 -17.05 19.37 1.00
C GLU A 100 -17.67 18.15 1.69
N GLY A 101 -17.37 17.90 2.98
CA GLY A 101 -17.92 16.77 3.73
C GLY A 101 -16.91 15.65 4.00
N THR A 102 -17.31 14.74 4.89
CA THR A 102 -16.48 13.62 5.37
C THR A 102 -16.45 12.50 4.35
N THR A 103 -15.32 11.79 4.22
CA THR A 103 -15.36 10.43 3.67
C THR A 103 -16.35 9.61 4.52
N ALA A 104 -17.23 8.84 3.89
CA ALA A 104 -18.13 7.94 4.59
C ALA A 104 -17.43 6.67 5.11
N THR A 105 -16.16 6.48 4.76
CA THR A 105 -15.30 5.37 5.16
C THR A 105 -14.22 5.89 6.11
N GLY A 106 -14.22 5.33 7.32
CA GLY A 106 -13.49 5.84 8.50
C GLY A 106 -12.05 5.37 8.65
N GLY A 107 -11.39 4.89 7.59
CA GLY A 107 -10.00 4.43 7.66
C GLY A 107 -8.97 5.48 7.22
N ASP A 108 -9.32 6.32 6.25
CA ASP A 108 -8.33 7.15 5.56
C ASP A 108 -8.14 8.54 6.18
N ALA A 109 -8.91 8.91 7.21
CA ALA A 109 -8.92 10.28 7.75
C ALA A 109 -7.56 10.77 8.27
N ASP A 110 -6.63 9.85 8.57
CA ASP A 110 -5.32 10.14 9.14
C ASP A 110 -4.18 10.13 8.11
N LEU A 111 -4.45 9.85 6.82
CA LEU A 111 -3.42 9.95 5.79
C LEU A 111 -3.05 11.42 5.51
N PRO A 112 -1.76 11.74 5.27
CA PRO A 112 -1.33 13.12 5.01
C PRO A 112 -2.06 13.80 3.84
N ASP A 113 -2.46 13.00 2.85
CA ASP A 113 -3.14 13.44 1.63
C ASP A 113 -4.67 13.26 1.68
N SER A 114 -5.22 12.96 2.85
CA SER A 114 -6.66 12.94 3.07
C SER A 114 -7.22 14.34 3.31
N PRO A 115 -8.45 14.62 2.84
CA PRO A 115 -9.05 15.93 3.06
C PRO A 115 -9.15 16.29 4.54
N SER A 116 -8.51 17.40 4.94
CA SER A 116 -8.52 17.85 6.34
C SER A 116 -9.68 18.80 6.63
N ARG A 117 -10.40 18.56 7.72
CA ARG A 117 -11.43 19.49 8.22
C ARG A 117 -10.81 20.76 8.81
N LEU A 118 -9.58 20.65 9.32
CA LEU A 118 -8.87 21.69 10.05
C LEU A 118 -8.15 22.66 9.11
N TRP A 119 -7.70 22.19 7.95
CA TRP A 119 -7.05 23.05 6.97
C TRP A 119 -8.04 24.04 6.35
N LYS A 120 -7.69 25.34 6.39
CA LYS A 120 -8.47 26.44 5.80
C LYS A 120 -7.74 27.22 4.71
N GLY A 121 -6.48 26.86 4.45
CA GLY A 121 -5.68 27.50 3.41
C GLY A 121 -5.94 26.97 2.00
N PRO A 122 -5.04 27.30 1.07
CA PRO A 122 -5.15 26.82 -0.30
C PRO A 122 -5.05 25.30 -0.40
N ALA A 123 -5.92 24.69 -1.20
CA ALA A 123 -5.89 23.25 -1.44
C ALA A 123 -6.50 22.89 -2.81
N CYS A 124 -6.00 21.81 -3.40
CA CYS A 124 -6.66 21.11 -4.51
C CYS A 124 -7.25 19.80 -4.01
N GLN A 125 -8.54 19.60 -4.23
CA GLN A 125 -9.23 18.33 -4.03
C GLN A 125 -9.32 17.58 -5.37
N LEU A 126 -8.78 16.37 -5.40
CA LEU A 126 -8.80 15.47 -6.54
C LEU A 126 -9.87 14.42 -6.30
N THR A 127 -10.75 14.20 -7.27
CA THR A 127 -11.77 13.15 -7.29
C THR A 127 -11.91 12.61 -8.71
N TYR A 128 -12.64 11.50 -8.90
CA TYR A 128 -13.01 11.08 -10.24
C TYR A 128 -14.46 10.59 -10.33
N LEU A 129 -15.00 10.65 -11.54
CA LEU A 129 -16.31 10.15 -11.91
C LEU A 129 -16.17 9.01 -12.92
N LEU A 130 -16.84 7.88 -12.66
CA LEU A 130 -16.95 6.77 -13.60
C LEU A 130 -18.39 6.70 -14.12
N GLY A 131 -18.61 6.92 -15.42
CA GLY A 131 -19.96 6.97 -15.99
C GLY A 131 -20.88 8.00 -15.33
N GLY A 132 -20.32 9.15 -14.89
CA GLY A 132 -21.05 10.20 -14.16
C GLY A 132 -21.26 9.92 -12.66
N MET A 133 -20.96 8.71 -12.18
CA MET A 133 -21.04 8.35 -10.77
C MET A 133 -19.82 8.88 -10.02
N LYS A 134 -20.05 9.66 -8.94
CA LYS A 134 -18.97 10.09 -8.05
C LYS A 134 -18.42 8.90 -7.26
N ILE A 135 -17.15 8.62 -7.46
CA ILE A 135 -16.46 7.55 -6.75
C ILE A 135 -15.91 8.03 -5.41
N LYS A 136 -15.91 7.15 -4.41
CA LYS A 136 -15.39 7.40 -3.06
C LYS A 136 -13.86 7.36 -3.00
N TRP A 137 -13.22 7.97 -3.98
CA TRP A 137 -11.78 8.21 -4.01
C TRP A 137 -11.57 9.72 -3.99
N GLN A 138 -10.77 10.19 -3.04
CA GLN A 138 -10.42 11.60 -2.98
C GLN A 138 -9.04 11.81 -2.36
N LYS A 139 -8.32 12.78 -2.91
CA LYS A 139 -7.01 13.20 -2.42
C LYS A 139 -6.93 14.71 -2.30
N GLU A 140 -6.10 15.18 -1.39
CA GLU A 140 -5.92 16.59 -1.11
C GLU A 140 -4.44 16.98 -1.24
N VAL A 141 -4.20 17.99 -2.06
CA VAL A 141 -2.90 18.65 -2.20
C VAL A 141 -3.00 20.03 -1.57
N ARG A 142 -2.08 20.36 -0.68
CA ARG A 142 -2.06 21.63 0.05
C ARG A 142 -0.83 22.44 -0.29
N THR A 143 -0.92 23.74 -0.12
CA THR A 143 0.27 24.61 -0.03
C THR A 143 0.98 24.42 1.31
N GLU A 144 2.21 24.91 1.41
CA GLU A 144 2.99 24.91 2.66
C GLU A 144 2.53 25.97 3.67
N PHE A 145 1.59 26.84 3.26
CA PHE A 145 1.04 27.93 4.06
C PHE A 145 -0.48 27.88 4.09
N GLU A 146 -1.07 28.32 5.20
CA GLU A 146 -2.52 28.47 5.34
C GLU A 146 -3.01 29.86 4.90
N ASP A 147 -2.27 30.91 5.23
CA ASP A 147 -2.66 32.28 4.91
C ASP A 147 -2.05 32.73 3.57
N ALA A 148 -2.87 32.68 2.52
CA ALA A 148 -2.48 33.12 1.19
C ALA A 148 -2.13 34.61 1.10
N VAL A 149 -2.75 35.47 1.92
CA VAL A 149 -2.49 36.92 1.91
C VAL A 149 -1.12 37.20 2.51
N ALA A 150 -0.85 36.64 3.69
CA ALA A 150 0.45 36.78 4.33
C ALA A 150 1.57 36.18 3.46
N ALA A 151 1.34 35.01 2.86
CA ALA A 151 2.31 34.36 1.98
C ALA A 151 2.60 35.16 0.70
N ALA A 152 1.56 35.73 0.09
CA ALA A 152 1.71 36.59 -1.10
C ALA A 152 2.46 37.88 -0.76
N GLN A 153 2.15 38.51 0.37
CA GLN A 153 2.85 39.72 0.82
C GLN A 153 4.34 39.43 1.08
N ALA A 154 4.66 38.32 1.77
CA ALA A 154 6.04 37.91 2.01
C ALA A 154 6.80 37.63 0.70
N ALA A 155 6.11 37.10 -0.31
CA ALA A 155 6.66 36.85 -1.64
C ALA A 155 6.58 38.07 -2.60
N GLN A 156 6.11 39.22 -2.12
CA GLN A 156 5.89 40.44 -2.92
C GLN A 156 4.99 40.20 -4.15
N ALA A 157 4.05 39.26 -4.06
CA ALA A 157 3.06 38.97 -5.10
C ALA A 157 1.84 39.91 -4.97
N ALA A 158 1.37 40.43 -6.11
CA ALA A 158 0.30 41.42 -6.14
C ALA A 158 -1.09 40.84 -5.81
N ASP A 159 -1.36 39.60 -6.25
CA ASP A 159 -2.66 38.94 -6.06
C ASP A 159 -2.50 37.66 -5.23
N PRO A 160 -3.05 37.61 -4.00
CA PRO A 160 -2.98 36.43 -3.14
C PRO A 160 -3.65 35.18 -3.70
N GLY A 161 -4.74 35.34 -4.46
CA GLY A 161 -5.48 34.23 -5.06
C GLY A 161 -4.67 33.57 -6.17
N LEU A 162 -4.15 34.36 -7.12
CA LEU A 162 -3.28 33.87 -8.19
C LEU A 162 -1.97 33.31 -7.64
N TYR A 163 -1.41 33.92 -6.59
CA TYR A 163 -0.22 33.38 -5.92
C TYR A 163 -0.51 32.01 -5.29
N ALA A 164 -1.64 31.85 -4.61
CA ALA A 164 -2.06 30.57 -4.05
C ALA A 164 -2.28 29.50 -5.14
N LEU A 165 -2.99 29.83 -6.22
CA LEU A 165 -3.22 28.91 -7.34
C LEU A 165 -1.91 28.50 -8.03
N ALA A 166 -0.95 29.41 -8.18
CA ALA A 166 0.37 29.09 -8.71
C ALA A 166 1.13 28.11 -7.80
N LYS A 167 1.06 28.29 -6.48
CA LYS A 167 1.66 27.36 -5.51
C LYS A 167 0.97 26.00 -5.47
N LEU A 168 -0.34 25.97 -5.70
CA LEU A 168 -1.08 24.72 -5.88
C LEU A 168 -0.71 24.01 -7.18
N GLN A 169 -0.46 24.76 -8.26
CA GLN A 169 0.07 24.20 -9.50
C GLN A 169 1.44 23.54 -9.29
N ASP A 170 2.36 24.22 -8.58
CA ASP A 170 3.66 23.65 -8.21
C ASP A 170 3.50 22.35 -7.40
N ALA A 171 2.58 22.34 -6.44
CA ALA A 171 2.30 21.19 -5.58
C ALA A 171 1.69 20.01 -6.36
N LEU A 172 0.74 20.27 -7.27
CA LEU A 172 0.17 19.25 -8.16
C LEU A 172 1.22 18.65 -9.10
N GLY A 173 2.17 19.47 -9.56
CA GLY A 173 3.28 19.02 -10.41
C GLY A 173 4.24 18.05 -9.70
N LYS A 174 4.27 18.06 -8.36
CA LYS A 174 5.11 17.15 -7.56
C LYS A 174 4.34 15.96 -6.99
N TYR A 175 3.04 16.13 -6.74
CA TYR A 175 2.22 15.08 -6.15
C TYR A 175 2.03 13.90 -7.13
N GLU A 176 2.23 12.67 -6.64
CA GLU A 176 2.16 11.45 -7.46
C GLU A 176 0.73 10.91 -7.62
N PHE A 177 -0.27 11.79 -7.75
CA PHE A 177 -1.66 11.38 -8.00
C PHE A 177 -1.85 10.48 -9.23
N PRO A 178 -1.08 10.60 -10.34
CA PRO A 178 -1.26 9.70 -11.48
C PRO A 178 -0.92 8.25 -11.14
N LEU A 179 0.07 8.01 -10.28
CA LEU A 179 0.41 6.67 -9.80
C LEU A 179 -0.66 6.15 -8.84
N LEU A 180 -1.22 7.01 -7.98
CA LEU A 180 -2.32 6.64 -7.08
C LEU A 180 -3.57 6.26 -7.88
N LEU A 181 -3.89 6.98 -8.94
CA LEU A 181 -4.99 6.64 -9.85
C LEU A 181 -4.72 5.33 -10.61
N ALA A 182 -3.50 5.13 -11.11
CA ALA A 182 -3.13 3.87 -11.74
C ALA A 182 -3.29 2.67 -10.79
N ALA A 183 -2.90 2.83 -9.52
CA ALA A 183 -3.09 1.80 -8.51
C ALA A 183 -4.57 1.56 -8.17
N GLU A 184 -5.33 2.65 -7.98
CA GLU A 184 -6.78 2.62 -7.74
C GLU A 184 -7.50 1.84 -8.84
N TRP A 185 -7.15 2.09 -10.11
CA TRP A 185 -7.77 1.48 -11.29
C TRP A 185 -7.19 0.10 -11.65
N GLY A 186 -6.18 -0.41 -10.93
CA GLY A 186 -5.63 -1.73 -11.18
C GLY A 186 -4.63 -1.81 -12.35
N HIS A 187 -4.05 -0.69 -12.77
CA HIS A 187 -3.14 -0.65 -13.92
C HIS A 187 -1.70 -1.08 -13.57
N VAL A 188 -1.54 -2.36 -13.24
CA VAL A 188 -0.25 -3.00 -12.88
C VAL A 188 0.78 -2.79 -13.98
N ASP A 189 0.46 -3.13 -15.24
CA ASP A 189 1.38 -3.01 -16.38
C ASP A 189 1.94 -1.60 -16.56
N ARG A 190 1.10 -0.60 -16.32
CA ARG A 190 1.48 0.81 -16.43
C ARG A 190 2.49 1.18 -15.36
N LEU A 191 2.28 0.72 -14.12
CA LEU A 191 3.21 0.90 -13.01
C LEU A 191 4.53 0.15 -13.26
N LEU A 192 4.49 -1.10 -13.73
CA LEU A 192 5.68 -1.89 -14.05
C LEU A 192 6.51 -1.24 -15.17
N LYS A 193 5.85 -0.72 -16.22
CA LYS A 193 6.54 0.01 -17.30
C LYS A 193 7.30 1.24 -16.78
N ILE A 194 6.73 1.97 -15.82
CA ILE A 194 7.39 3.14 -15.23
C ILE A 194 8.53 2.69 -14.31
N LEU A 195 8.33 1.62 -13.53
CA LEU A 195 9.38 1.05 -12.67
C LEU A 195 10.63 0.65 -13.47
N ASP A 196 10.43 0.09 -14.66
CA ASP A 196 11.49 -0.34 -15.58
C ASP A 196 12.22 0.81 -16.29
N SER A 197 11.62 2.00 -16.35
CA SER A 197 12.23 3.13 -17.05
C SER A 197 13.52 3.58 -16.36
N PRO A 198 14.62 3.80 -17.11
CA PRO A 198 15.88 4.29 -16.56
C PRO A 198 15.75 5.71 -16.00
N ASP A 199 14.80 6.50 -16.51
CA ASP A 199 14.58 7.89 -16.11
C ASP A 199 13.74 8.01 -14.82
N THR A 200 13.22 6.91 -14.30
CA THR A 200 12.41 6.91 -13.09
C THR A 200 13.29 7.08 -11.86
N SER A 201 13.04 8.17 -11.12
CA SER A 201 13.76 8.47 -9.88
C SER A 201 13.58 7.39 -8.81
N GLN A 202 14.57 7.24 -7.94
CA GLN A 202 14.56 6.27 -6.83
C GLN A 202 13.31 6.42 -5.94
N ALA A 203 12.94 7.66 -5.58
CA ALA A 203 11.74 7.94 -4.80
C ALA A 203 10.45 7.47 -5.52
N ARG A 204 10.39 7.65 -6.85
CA ARG A 204 9.25 7.21 -7.66
C ARG A 204 9.20 5.68 -7.78
N LYS A 205 10.34 5.00 -7.92
CA LYS A 205 10.43 3.53 -7.88
C LYS A 205 9.93 2.97 -6.55
N ILE A 206 10.36 3.57 -5.43
CA ILE A 206 9.89 3.20 -4.08
C ILE A 206 8.37 3.34 -3.97
N LYS A 207 7.81 4.45 -4.45
CA LYS A 207 6.36 4.66 -4.44
C LYS A 207 5.63 3.61 -5.27
N ILE A 208 6.13 3.29 -6.47
CA ILE A 208 5.54 2.26 -7.34
C ILE A 208 5.57 0.89 -6.67
N MET A 209 6.70 0.46 -6.09
CA MET A 209 6.78 -0.82 -5.39
C MET A 209 5.81 -0.90 -4.20
N SER A 210 5.66 0.19 -3.43
CA SER A 210 4.64 0.25 -2.38
C SER A 210 3.24 0.01 -2.94
N LEU A 211 2.88 0.71 -4.03
CA LEU A 211 1.57 0.58 -4.65
C LEU A 211 1.33 -0.84 -5.19
N LEU A 212 2.32 -1.46 -5.84
CA LEU A 212 2.22 -2.84 -6.32
C LEU A 212 2.00 -3.84 -5.17
N GLY A 213 2.68 -3.63 -4.03
CA GLY A 213 2.44 -4.40 -2.81
C GLY A 213 1.02 -4.22 -2.28
N ASP A 214 0.56 -2.98 -2.15
CA ASP A 214 -0.79 -2.65 -1.64
C ASP A 214 -1.91 -3.18 -2.56
N MET A 215 -1.63 -3.24 -3.87
CA MET A 215 -2.51 -3.82 -4.89
C MET A 215 -2.52 -5.36 -4.88
N GLN A 216 -1.59 -6.01 -4.17
CA GLN A 216 -1.33 -7.44 -4.25
C GLN A 216 -1.07 -7.93 -5.69
N ALA A 217 -0.33 -7.14 -6.48
CA ALA A 217 0.01 -7.45 -7.87
C ALA A 217 1.11 -8.54 -7.95
N ASP A 218 0.71 -9.80 -8.02
CA ASP A 218 1.63 -10.95 -8.07
C ASP A 218 2.52 -10.93 -9.33
N GLU A 219 2.03 -10.34 -10.43
CA GLU A 219 2.81 -10.15 -11.66
C GLU A 219 4.02 -9.21 -11.46
N ALA A 220 4.06 -8.44 -10.36
CA ALA A 220 5.19 -7.61 -10.00
C ALA A 220 6.38 -8.39 -9.43
N LEU A 221 6.21 -9.66 -9.03
CA LEU A 221 7.25 -10.47 -8.36
C LEU A 221 8.59 -10.50 -9.10
N PRO A 222 8.66 -10.72 -10.43
CA PRO A 222 9.93 -10.70 -11.16
C PRO A 222 10.65 -9.35 -11.04
N LYS A 223 9.91 -8.24 -11.12
CA LYS A 223 10.46 -6.89 -11.02
C LYS A 223 10.92 -6.54 -9.61
N LEU A 224 10.17 -6.94 -8.59
CA LEU A 224 10.58 -6.80 -7.21
C LEU A 224 11.84 -7.62 -6.93
N LYS A 225 11.97 -8.83 -7.50
CA LYS A 225 13.18 -9.66 -7.39
C LYS A 225 14.39 -8.97 -7.99
N ASP A 226 14.25 -8.36 -9.16
CA ASP A 226 15.32 -7.60 -9.79
C ASP A 226 15.73 -6.38 -8.96
N ALA A 227 14.77 -5.70 -8.33
CA ALA A 227 15.03 -4.57 -7.44
C ALA A 227 15.86 -4.93 -6.20
N LEU A 228 15.95 -6.20 -5.81
CA LEU A 228 16.83 -6.66 -4.71
C LEU A 228 18.33 -6.50 -5.02
N LYS A 229 18.69 -6.37 -6.30
CA LYS A 229 20.08 -6.14 -6.73
C LYS A 229 20.56 -4.72 -6.41
N ASP A 230 19.63 -3.78 -6.27
CA ASP A 230 19.90 -2.40 -5.87
C ASP A 230 19.73 -2.29 -4.35
N ARG A 231 20.81 -1.94 -3.65
CA ARG A 231 20.83 -1.84 -2.18
C ARG A 231 19.80 -0.84 -1.66
N ASP A 232 19.55 0.24 -2.39
CA ASP A 232 18.67 1.32 -1.97
C ASP A 232 17.19 0.95 -2.19
N LEU A 233 16.91 0.01 -3.11
CA LEU A 233 15.57 -0.49 -3.41
C LEU A 233 15.23 -1.80 -2.67
N ALA A 234 16.22 -2.60 -2.31
CA ALA A 234 16.03 -3.96 -1.79
C ALA A 234 15.08 -4.03 -0.59
N LYS A 235 15.21 -3.09 0.37
CA LYS A 235 14.33 -3.04 1.54
C LYS A 235 12.88 -2.81 1.14
N GLN A 236 12.62 -1.87 0.23
CA GLN A 236 11.26 -1.57 -0.20
C GLN A 236 10.68 -2.71 -1.04
N ALA A 237 11.49 -3.35 -1.89
CA ALA A 237 11.07 -4.50 -2.67
C ALA A 237 10.63 -5.67 -1.77
N LEU A 238 11.35 -5.96 -0.68
CA LEU A 238 10.96 -6.99 0.29
C LEU A 238 9.68 -6.64 1.06
N VAL A 239 9.48 -5.37 1.41
CA VAL A 239 8.22 -4.89 2.00
C VAL A 239 7.06 -5.09 1.02
N ALA A 240 7.24 -4.70 -0.24
CA ALA A 240 6.24 -4.90 -1.27
C ALA A 240 5.91 -6.38 -1.46
N MET A 241 6.91 -7.27 -1.53
CA MET A 241 6.73 -8.72 -1.60
C MET A 241 5.95 -9.28 -0.39
N GLY A 242 6.21 -8.77 0.82
CA GLY A 242 5.45 -9.13 2.01
C GLY A 242 3.98 -8.71 1.92
N ASN A 243 3.70 -7.59 1.25
CA ASN A 243 2.34 -7.10 1.02
C ASN A 243 1.61 -7.82 -0.12
N LEU A 244 2.31 -8.50 -1.04
CA LEU A 244 1.70 -9.32 -2.10
C LEU A 244 0.94 -10.55 -1.58
N GLY A 245 1.10 -10.89 -0.29
CA GLY A 245 0.42 -12.02 0.32
C GLY A 245 1.06 -13.37 -0.04
N ARG A 246 0.22 -14.40 -0.24
CA ARG A 246 0.67 -15.80 -0.37
C ARG A 246 1.65 -16.03 -1.52
N GLU A 247 1.48 -15.34 -2.64
CA GLU A 247 2.33 -15.49 -3.81
C GLU A 247 3.78 -15.05 -3.56
N GLY A 248 4.00 -14.18 -2.57
CA GLY A 248 5.35 -13.77 -2.14
C GLY A 248 6.10 -14.84 -1.34
N ILE A 249 5.41 -15.84 -0.78
CA ILE A 249 6.00 -16.79 0.18
C ILE A 249 7.19 -17.57 -0.42
N PRO A 250 7.10 -18.20 -1.61
CA PRO A 250 8.21 -19.01 -2.13
C PRO A 250 9.47 -18.19 -2.34
N LEU A 251 9.32 -16.96 -2.85
CA LEU A 251 10.44 -16.06 -3.10
C LEU A 251 11.05 -15.56 -1.78
N LEU A 252 10.23 -15.20 -0.78
CA LEU A 252 10.73 -14.77 0.52
C LEU A 252 11.45 -15.90 1.26
N ILE A 253 11.00 -17.16 1.13
CA ILE A 253 11.72 -18.33 1.65
C ILE A 253 13.09 -18.49 0.99
N ASP A 254 13.16 -18.38 -0.34
CA ASP A 254 14.43 -18.43 -1.08
C ASP A 254 15.37 -17.32 -0.58
N MET A 255 14.93 -16.06 -0.59
CA MET A 255 15.73 -14.92 -0.15
C MET A 255 16.19 -15.03 1.32
N MET A 256 15.34 -15.50 2.23
CA MET A 256 15.73 -15.74 3.63
C MET A 256 16.87 -16.76 3.76
N ASN A 257 16.94 -17.72 2.86
CA ASN A 257 17.89 -18.82 2.92
C ASN A 257 19.16 -18.57 2.09
N THR A 258 19.04 -17.91 0.95
CA THR A 258 20.09 -17.87 -0.08
C THR A 258 20.67 -16.48 -0.34
N ALA A 259 20.04 -15.40 0.15
CA ALA A 259 20.54 -14.04 -0.09
C ALA A 259 21.93 -13.82 0.53
N PRO A 260 22.88 -13.19 -0.18
CA PRO A 260 24.21 -12.96 0.36
C PRO A 260 24.25 -11.87 1.44
N GLN A 261 23.32 -10.91 1.41
CA GLN A 261 23.22 -9.83 2.40
C GLN A 261 22.33 -10.23 3.58
N LEU A 262 22.82 -10.04 4.81
CA LEU A 262 22.06 -10.34 6.03
C LEU A 262 20.81 -9.49 6.17
N GLU A 263 20.85 -8.24 5.71
CA GLU A 263 19.71 -7.33 5.72
C GLU A 263 18.57 -7.84 4.84
N VAL A 264 18.91 -8.48 3.71
CA VAL A 264 17.93 -9.08 2.79
C VAL A 264 17.32 -10.34 3.41
N GLN A 265 18.14 -11.20 4.04
CA GLN A 265 17.62 -12.37 4.75
C GLN A 265 16.66 -11.98 5.89
N ALA A 266 17.05 -10.99 6.70
CA ALA A 266 16.27 -10.49 7.83
C ALA A 266 14.95 -9.86 7.36
N ALA A 267 14.98 -9.02 6.32
CA ALA A 267 13.78 -8.43 5.76
C ALA A 267 12.86 -9.47 5.08
N ALA A 268 13.41 -10.53 4.48
CA ALA A 268 12.62 -11.64 3.95
C ALA A 268 11.89 -12.42 5.07
N ALA A 269 12.57 -12.71 6.19
CA ALA A 269 11.95 -13.33 7.36
C ALA A 269 10.82 -12.43 7.93
N LYS A 270 11.05 -11.12 8.01
CA LYS A 270 10.03 -10.15 8.40
C LYS A 270 8.81 -10.17 7.48
N GLY A 271 9.02 -10.24 6.17
CA GLY A 271 7.96 -10.34 5.16
C GLY A 271 7.12 -11.60 5.33
N LEU A 272 7.75 -12.76 5.57
CA LEU A 272 7.05 -14.02 5.89
C LEU A 272 6.19 -13.87 7.15
N GLY A 273 6.71 -13.21 8.19
CA GLY A 273 5.96 -12.89 9.41
C GLY A 273 4.74 -12.00 9.18
N GLN A 274 4.83 -11.04 8.25
CA GLN A 274 3.71 -10.19 7.86
C GLN A 274 2.64 -10.99 7.12
N ILE A 275 3.04 -11.81 6.14
CA ILE A 275 2.10 -12.68 5.40
C ILE A 275 1.39 -13.64 6.35
N GLY A 276 2.14 -14.36 7.20
CA GLY A 276 1.53 -15.31 8.12
C GLY A 276 0.63 -14.63 9.16
N GLY A 277 1.00 -13.44 9.67
CA GLY A 277 0.21 -12.73 10.67
C GLY A 277 -1.06 -12.06 10.11
N ILE A 278 -1.00 -11.50 8.90
CA ILE A 278 -2.14 -10.81 8.25
C ILE A 278 -3.07 -11.81 7.58
N ALA A 279 -2.53 -12.75 6.80
CA ALA A 279 -3.32 -13.72 6.04
C ALA A 279 -3.64 -15.01 6.81
N GLY A 280 -3.06 -15.19 8.00
CA GLY A 280 -3.21 -16.43 8.78
C GLY A 280 -2.55 -17.64 8.10
N ASP A 281 -1.60 -17.42 7.20
CA ASP A 281 -0.99 -18.49 6.42
C ASP A 281 0.11 -19.21 7.22
N ALA A 282 -0.26 -20.32 7.86
CA ALA A 282 0.65 -21.15 8.64
C ALA A 282 1.70 -21.89 7.79
N SER A 283 1.67 -21.79 6.46
CA SER A 283 2.67 -22.42 5.58
C SER A 283 4.06 -21.82 5.75
N VAL A 284 4.16 -20.58 6.25
CA VAL A 284 5.45 -19.90 6.53
C VAL A 284 6.12 -20.36 7.82
N VAL A 285 5.40 -21.04 8.73
CA VAL A 285 5.92 -21.45 10.06
C VAL A 285 7.08 -22.44 9.92
N LEU A 286 6.92 -23.50 9.11
CA LEU A 286 7.96 -24.53 8.98
C LEU A 286 9.27 -23.97 8.39
N PRO A 287 9.26 -23.16 7.32
CA PRO A 287 10.46 -22.47 6.84
C PRO A 287 11.13 -21.58 7.90
N LEU A 288 10.34 -20.81 8.67
CA LEU A 288 10.86 -19.96 9.74
C LEU A 288 11.51 -20.80 10.86
N LEU A 289 10.89 -21.92 11.25
CA LEU A 289 11.47 -22.83 12.25
C LEU A 289 12.76 -23.48 11.77
N ALA A 290 12.82 -23.88 10.50
CA ALA A 290 14.06 -24.41 9.91
C ALA A 290 15.20 -23.38 9.99
N LYS A 291 14.90 -22.10 9.69
CA LYS A 291 15.89 -21.01 9.81
C LYS A 291 16.27 -20.71 11.26
N LEU A 292 15.32 -20.77 12.20
CA LEU A 292 15.54 -20.58 13.64
C LEU A 292 16.50 -21.64 14.21
N GLN A 293 16.41 -22.87 13.71
CA GLN A 293 17.19 -24.02 14.18
C GLN A 293 18.55 -24.16 13.47
N ASP A 294 18.78 -23.43 12.37
CA ASP A 294 20.07 -23.42 11.68
C ASP A 294 21.14 -22.73 12.56
N PRO A 295 22.16 -23.46 13.02
CA PRO A 295 23.21 -22.91 13.88
C PRO A 295 24.09 -21.87 13.18
N LYS A 296 24.01 -21.75 11.85
CA LYS A 296 24.76 -20.77 11.06
C LYS A 296 24.02 -19.45 10.88
N THR A 297 22.76 -19.36 11.31
CA THR A 297 21.98 -18.14 11.13
C THR A 297 22.53 -17.01 12.00
N ASP A 298 22.80 -15.87 11.36
CA ASP A 298 23.23 -14.66 12.02
C ASP A 298 22.17 -14.14 13.00
N TRP A 299 22.60 -13.53 14.12
CA TRP A 299 21.70 -13.04 15.16
C TRP A 299 20.72 -11.97 14.68
N ALA A 300 21.09 -11.13 13.71
CA ALA A 300 20.18 -10.16 13.12
C ALA A 300 19.04 -10.85 12.36
N VAL A 301 19.35 -11.91 11.62
CA VAL A 301 18.35 -12.72 10.90
C VAL A 301 17.49 -13.51 11.88
N LEU A 302 18.10 -14.16 12.89
CA LEU A 302 17.35 -14.86 13.95
C LEU A 302 16.39 -13.93 14.68
N THR A 303 16.75 -12.66 14.87
CA THR A 303 15.88 -11.67 15.53
C THR A 303 14.59 -11.49 14.74
N GLU A 304 14.67 -11.29 13.42
CA GLU A 304 13.48 -11.15 12.58
C GLU A 304 12.70 -12.47 12.43
N VAL A 305 13.37 -13.62 12.42
CA VAL A 305 12.72 -14.94 12.43
C VAL A 305 11.90 -15.12 13.72
N ALA A 306 12.46 -14.76 14.88
CA ALA A 306 11.74 -14.83 16.16
C ALA A 306 10.52 -13.89 16.17
N TRP A 307 10.69 -12.64 15.72
CA TRP A 307 9.56 -11.71 15.56
C TRP A 307 8.48 -12.25 14.62
N ALA A 308 8.89 -12.86 13.51
CA ALA A 308 7.96 -13.44 12.52
C ALA A 308 7.15 -14.58 13.13
N LEU A 309 7.79 -15.51 13.84
CA LEU A 309 7.11 -16.61 14.55
C LEU A 309 6.17 -16.08 15.64
N GLY A 310 6.54 -15.02 16.37
CA GLY A 310 5.65 -14.42 17.37
C GLY A 310 4.41 -13.73 16.78
N LYS A 311 4.47 -13.26 15.53
CA LYS A 311 3.31 -12.73 14.80
C LYS A 311 2.37 -13.82 14.30
N ILE A 312 2.82 -15.07 14.31
CA ILE A 312 2.11 -16.23 13.81
C ILE A 312 2.03 -17.24 14.95
N PRO A 313 1.15 -17.01 15.94
CA PRO A 313 1.05 -17.86 17.12
C PRO A 313 0.68 -19.29 16.70
N ASP A 314 1.69 -20.15 16.68
CA ASP A 314 1.60 -21.55 16.25
C ASP A 314 2.31 -22.41 17.30
N LYS A 315 1.61 -23.45 17.78
CA LYS A 315 2.09 -24.39 18.81
C LYS A 315 3.46 -25.00 18.49
N ARG A 316 3.78 -25.17 17.20
CA ARG A 316 5.06 -25.72 16.72
C ARG A 316 6.24 -24.80 17.03
N SER A 317 5.99 -23.51 17.26
CA SER A 317 7.02 -22.51 17.55
C SER A 317 7.46 -22.48 19.00
N ILE A 318 6.61 -22.97 19.92
CA ILE A 318 6.82 -22.86 21.38
C ILE A 318 8.14 -23.51 21.80
N GLN A 319 8.27 -24.82 21.58
CA GLN A 319 9.46 -25.55 22.06
C GLN A 319 10.76 -25.06 21.40
N PRO A 320 10.83 -24.81 20.07
CA PRO A 320 12.03 -24.25 19.45
C PRO A 320 12.42 -22.86 19.98
N LEU A 321 11.44 -21.99 20.31
CA LEU A 321 11.73 -20.68 20.90
C LEU A 321 12.26 -20.81 22.34
N TYR A 322 11.70 -21.71 23.16
CA TYR A 322 12.23 -22.02 24.50
C TYR A 322 13.65 -22.60 24.45
N ASP A 323 13.95 -23.45 23.47
CA ASP A 323 15.29 -23.99 23.27
C ASP A 323 16.29 -22.90 22.92
N LEU A 324 15.89 -21.94 22.09
CA LEU A 324 16.71 -20.78 21.75
C LEU A 324 16.89 -19.86 22.97
N ASP A 325 15.83 -19.55 23.71
CA ASP A 325 15.92 -18.70 24.91
C ASP A 325 16.92 -19.27 25.92
N ARG A 326 16.83 -20.57 26.24
CA ARG A 326 17.79 -21.23 27.15
C ARG A 326 19.24 -21.06 26.71
N LYS A 327 19.52 -21.17 25.40
CA LYS A 327 20.86 -20.93 24.85
C LYS A 327 21.28 -19.46 25.00
N LEU A 328 20.38 -18.53 24.71
CA LEU A 328 20.65 -17.09 24.82
C LEU A 328 20.87 -16.63 26.27
N GLN A 329 20.14 -17.19 27.24
CA GLN A 329 20.32 -16.87 28.66
C GLN A 329 21.69 -17.30 29.20
N ALA A 330 22.29 -18.35 28.63
CA ALA A 330 23.66 -18.76 28.97
C ALA A 330 24.72 -17.75 28.51
N ILE A 331 24.42 -16.90 27.54
CA ILE A 331 25.32 -15.88 27.01
C ILE A 331 25.19 -14.58 27.83
N ARG A 332 26.28 -14.19 28.49
CA ARG A 332 26.40 -12.94 29.26
C ARG A 332 27.24 -11.91 28.51
N ASP A 333 26.55 -11.03 27.80
CA ASP A 333 27.14 -9.89 27.08
C ASP A 333 26.14 -8.71 27.08
N PRO A 334 26.12 -7.89 28.15
CA PRO A 334 25.09 -6.87 28.36
C PRO A 334 25.19 -5.69 27.39
N ASP A 335 26.38 -5.44 26.83
CA ASP A 335 26.64 -4.30 25.93
C ASP A 335 26.31 -4.64 24.47
N ASN A 336 26.05 -5.91 24.17
CA ASN A 336 25.73 -6.38 22.82
C ASN A 336 24.27 -6.11 22.46
N LEU A 337 24.06 -5.03 21.72
CA LEU A 337 22.74 -4.59 21.26
C LEU A 337 22.03 -5.63 20.40
N THR A 338 22.75 -6.40 19.58
CA THR A 338 22.16 -7.44 18.72
C THR A 338 21.64 -8.60 19.56
N LEU A 339 22.43 -9.06 20.54
CA LEU A 339 22.00 -10.09 21.48
C LEU A 339 20.80 -9.64 22.31
N LYS A 340 20.79 -8.38 22.77
CA LYS A 340 19.66 -7.82 23.52
C LYS A 340 18.37 -7.83 22.70
N LYS A 341 18.42 -7.36 21.45
CA LYS A 341 17.27 -7.39 20.52
C LYS A 341 16.78 -8.81 20.25
N LEU A 342 17.70 -9.77 20.07
CA LEU A 342 17.34 -11.16 19.86
C LEU A 342 16.63 -11.74 21.10
N LYS A 343 17.15 -11.50 22.30
CA LYS A 343 16.50 -11.92 23.56
C LYS A 343 15.10 -11.30 23.72
N GLU A 344 14.95 -10.02 23.41
CA GLU A 344 13.64 -9.34 23.44
C GLU A 344 12.66 -9.95 22.43
N ALA A 345 13.10 -10.23 21.21
CA ALA A 345 12.30 -10.84 20.16
C ALA A 345 11.82 -12.25 20.55
N VAL A 346 12.74 -13.09 21.03
CA VAL A 346 12.42 -14.46 21.47
C VAL A 346 11.46 -14.45 22.65
N PHE A 347 11.72 -13.61 23.66
CA PHE A 347 10.84 -13.49 24.82
C PHE A 347 9.43 -13.02 24.44
N TRP A 348 9.33 -12.03 23.56
CA TRP A 348 8.04 -11.57 23.06
C TRP A 348 7.33 -12.68 22.27
N ALA A 349 8.04 -13.39 21.38
CA ALA A 349 7.48 -14.46 20.57
C ALA A 349 6.96 -15.63 21.41
N ILE A 350 7.70 -16.04 22.45
CA ILE A 350 7.24 -17.04 23.43
C ILE A 350 5.94 -16.58 24.07
N LYS A 351 5.88 -15.34 24.55
CA LYS A 351 4.65 -14.81 25.16
C LYS A 351 3.46 -14.82 24.22
N GLN A 352 3.65 -14.48 22.94
CA GLN A 352 2.57 -14.57 21.98
C GLN A 352 2.13 -16.04 21.81
N CYS A 353 3.05 -16.96 21.53
CA CYS A 353 2.66 -18.36 21.29
C CYS A 353 2.00 -19.01 22.53
N ASP A 354 2.48 -18.71 23.74
CA ASP A 354 1.95 -19.27 24.99
C ASP A 354 0.59 -18.69 25.39
N THR A 355 0.33 -17.40 25.16
CA THR A 355 -0.98 -16.81 25.50
C THR A 355 -2.08 -17.35 24.59
N TRP A 356 -1.79 -17.58 23.30
CA TRP A 356 -2.74 -18.15 22.36
C TRP A 356 -3.12 -19.61 22.71
N ASP A 357 -2.21 -20.39 23.29
CA ASP A 357 -2.49 -21.76 23.77
C ASP A 357 -3.48 -21.83 24.92
N GLN A 358 -3.63 -20.76 25.70
CA GLN A 358 -4.60 -20.73 26.80
C GLN A 358 -6.04 -20.46 26.34
N TYR A 359 -6.22 -19.98 25.10
CA TYR A 359 -7.51 -19.59 24.54
C TYR A 359 -7.94 -20.39 23.30
N SER A 360 -7.14 -21.37 22.85
CA SER A 360 -7.41 -22.24 21.70
C SER A 360 -7.38 -23.72 22.05
#